data_AF-E6QJE5-F1
#
_entry.id   AF-E6QJE5-F1
#
_cell.length_a   1.000
_cell.length_b   1.000
_cell.length_c   1.000
_cell.angle_alpha   90.00
_cell.angle_beta   90.00
_cell.angle_gamma   90.00
#
_symmetry.space_group_name_H-M   'P 1'
#
loop_
_entity.id
_entity.type
_entity.pdbx_description
1 polymer ?
#
loop_
_entity_poly.entity_id
_entity_poly.type
_entity_poly.pdbx_seq_one_letter_code
_entity_poly.pdbx_strand_id
1 'polypeptide(L)'
;MFFRKSKDQTRLRAIESVMRFSGGSVFKRIDENRELLELLQRKAPEFLQKNSWVALWIESHDEFFTELAKAAQMQPPPGHEPRPFPVPVLHMNRKQA
;
A
#
# COMPACT_ATOMS: atom_id res chain seq x y z
N MET A 1 29.67 29.44 0.00
CA MET A 1 28.89 29.35 1.26
C MET A 1 28.21 27.98 1.28
N PHE A 2 28.57 27.07 2.18
CA PHE A 2 27.98 25.72 2.23
C PHE A 2 26.81 25.71 3.23
N PHE A 3 25.58 25.57 2.73
CA PHE A 3 24.40 25.38 3.57
C PHE A 3 24.39 23.94 4.12
N ARG A 4 24.62 23.79 5.42
CA ARG A 4 24.45 22.51 6.13
C ARG A 4 22.96 22.26 6.35
N LYS A 5 22.45 21.12 5.90
CA LYS A 5 21.04 20.74 6.11
C LYS A 5 20.76 20.47 7.59
N SER A 6 19.55 20.79 8.04
CA SER A 6 19.10 20.45 9.38
C SER A 6 18.93 18.93 9.56
N LYS A 7 18.88 18.48 10.81
CA LYS A 7 18.61 17.08 11.16
C LYS A 7 17.27 16.61 10.60
N ASP A 8 16.25 17.46 10.63
CA ASP A 8 14.90 17.14 10.14
C ASP A 8 14.87 16.95 8.61
N GLN A 9 15.55 17.82 7.86
CA GLN A 9 15.68 17.65 6.40
C GLN A 9 16.42 16.36 6.04
N THR A 10 17.40 15.97 6.85
CA THR A 10 18.14 14.72 6.64
C THR A 10 17.24 13.50 6.88
N ARG A 11 16.44 13.53 7.96
CA ARG A 11 15.48 12.47 8.29
C ARG A 11 14.38 12.34 7.23
N LEU A 12 13.79 13.45 6.77
CA LEU A 12 12.75 13.42 5.74
C LEU A 12 13.28 12.83 4.43
N ARG A 13 14.47 13.22 3.99
CA ARG A 13 15.11 12.64 2.80
C ARG A 13 15.39 11.14 2.93
N ALA A 14 15.74 10.68 4.13
CA ALA A 14 15.92 9.26 4.38
C ALA A 14 14.60 8.49 4.23
N ILE A 15 13.50 9.04 4.76
CA ILE A 15 12.16 8.46 4.61
C ILE A 15 11.74 8.45 3.13
N GLU A 16 11.88 9.56 2.41
CA GLU A 16 11.61 9.63 0.97
C GLU A 16 12.43 8.60 0.18
N SER A 17 13.71 8.40 0.55
CA SER A 17 14.56 7.40 -0.07
C SER A 17 14.03 5.98 0.14
N VAL A 18 13.60 5.65 1.37
CA VAL A 18 12.97 4.35 1.66
C VAL A 18 11.71 4.17 0.81
N MET A 19 10.85 5.18 0.74
CA MET A 19 9.61 5.13 -0.03
C MET A 19 9.84 5.03 -1.54
N ARG A 20 10.97 5.49 -2.07
CA ARG A 20 11.31 5.40 -3.49
C ARG A 20 11.98 4.10 -3.88
N PHE A 21 12.81 3.54 -3.01
CA PHE A 21 13.75 2.49 -3.41
C PHE A 21 13.60 1.17 -2.65
N SER A 22 13.01 1.18 -1.45
CA SER A 22 12.86 -0.06 -0.67
C SER A 22 11.74 -0.93 -1.24
N GLY A 23 12.11 -2.08 -1.82
CA GLY A 23 11.14 -3.01 -2.41
C GLY A 23 10.44 -2.50 -3.67
N GLY A 24 11.06 -1.57 -4.41
CA GLY A 24 10.56 -1.13 -5.72
C GLY A 24 9.60 0.08 -5.70
N SER A 25 9.64 0.89 -4.65
CA SER A 25 8.80 2.07 -4.37
C SER A 25 7.45 1.78 -3.70
N VAL A 26 6.91 2.78 -2.99
CA VAL A 26 5.61 2.70 -2.31
C VAL A 26 4.47 2.39 -3.29
N PHE A 27 4.50 2.92 -4.51
CA PHE A 27 3.47 2.64 -5.52
C PHE A 27 3.50 1.19 -5.98
N LYS A 28 4.70 0.62 -6.13
CA LYS A 28 4.84 -0.81 -6.43
C LYS A 28 4.32 -1.67 -5.28
N ARG A 29 4.58 -1.28 -4.03
CA ARG A 29 4.06 -1.99 -2.85
C ARG A 29 2.54 -1.98 -2.82
N ILE A 30 1.91 -0.85 -3.16
CA ILE A 30 0.46 -0.74 -3.30
C ILE A 30 -0.04 -1.74 -4.35
N ASP A 31 0.55 -1.74 -5.54
CA ASP A 31 0.16 -2.68 -6.61
C ASP A 31 0.35 -4.15 -6.24
N GLU A 32 1.50 -4.51 -5.66
CA GLU A 32 1.80 -5.87 -5.21
C GLU A 32 0.81 -6.34 -4.12
N ASN A 33 0.41 -5.43 -3.23
CA ASN A 33 -0.56 -5.71 -2.17
C ASN A 33 -1.97 -5.95 -2.75
N ARG A 34 -2.38 -5.15 -3.73
CA ARG A 34 -3.63 -5.33 -4.49
C ARG A 34 -3.61 -6.62 -5.30
N GLU A 35 -2.50 -6.91 -5.98
CA GLU A 35 -2.30 -8.15 -6.73
C GLU A 35 -2.40 -9.41 -5.85
N LEU A 36 -1.86 -9.35 -4.63
CA LEU A 36 -1.96 -10.45 -3.68
C LEU A 36 -3.42 -10.74 -3.32
N LEU A 37 -4.22 -9.71 -3.06
CA LEU A 37 -5.64 -9.91 -2.77
C LEU A 37 -6.39 -10.52 -3.96
N GLU A 38 -6.15 -10.03 -5.18
CA GLU A 38 -6.73 -10.61 -6.41
C GLU A 38 -6.33 -12.07 -6.58
N LEU A 39 -5.05 -12.39 -6.34
CA LEU A 39 -4.53 -13.74 -6.43
C LEU A 39 -5.23 -14.66 -5.44
N LEU A 40 -5.38 -14.23 -4.18
CA LEU A 40 -6.04 -15.00 -3.13
C LEU A 40 -7.54 -15.17 -3.43
N GLN A 41 -8.22 -14.13 -3.88
CA GLN A 41 -9.62 -14.20 -4.30
C GLN A 41 -9.82 -15.22 -5.44
N ARG A 42 -8.90 -15.25 -6.42
CA ARG A 42 -8.98 -16.14 -7.58
C ARG A 42 -8.55 -17.58 -7.28
N LYS A 43 -7.50 -17.77 -6.47
CA LYS A 43 -6.83 -19.07 -6.29
C LYS A 43 -7.12 -19.75 -4.97
N ALA A 44 -7.53 -19.00 -3.95
CA ALA A 44 -7.80 -19.51 -2.61
C ALA A 44 -8.99 -18.79 -1.94
N PRO A 45 -10.18 -18.72 -2.57
CA PRO A 45 -11.33 -18.02 -2.01
C PRO A 45 -11.78 -18.59 -0.65
N GLU A 46 -11.71 -19.91 -0.46
CA GLU A 46 -12.05 -20.56 0.82
C GLU A 46 -11.11 -20.15 1.96
N PHE A 47 -9.84 -19.87 1.64
CA PHE A 47 -8.88 -19.38 2.63
C PHE A 47 -9.31 -18.02 3.15
N LEU A 48 -9.73 -17.11 2.26
CA LEU A 48 -10.23 -15.78 2.63
C LEU A 48 -11.57 -15.85 3.37
N GLN A 49 -12.43 -16.83 3.07
CA GLN A 49 -13.67 -17.03 3.83
C GLN A 49 -13.40 -17.46 5.27
N LYS A 50 -12.45 -18.38 5.48
CA LYS A 50 -12.05 -18.86 6.81
C LYS A 50 -11.22 -17.83 7.58
N ASN A 51 -10.46 -17.01 6.86
CA ASN A 51 -9.52 -16.04 7.42
C ASN A 51 -9.80 -14.63 6.87
N SER A 52 -11.02 -14.14 7.11
CA SER A 52 -11.47 -12.82 6.61
C SER A 52 -10.57 -11.67 7.05
N TRP A 53 -9.92 -11.79 8.21
CA TRP A 53 -8.94 -10.85 8.72
C TRP A 53 -7.75 -10.64 7.77
N VAL A 54 -7.40 -11.61 6.92
CA VAL A 54 -6.32 -11.45 5.94
C VAL A 54 -6.68 -10.41 4.89
N ALA A 55 -7.94 -10.40 4.42
CA ALA A 55 -8.41 -9.38 3.48
C ALA A 55 -8.41 -8.00 4.13
N LEU A 56 -8.86 -7.90 5.39
CA LEU A 56 -8.85 -6.65 6.17
C LEU A 56 -7.41 -6.16 6.44
N TRP A 57 -6.48 -7.08 6.66
CA TRP A 57 -5.07 -6.75 6.84
C TRP A 57 -4.47 -6.17 5.56
N ILE A 58 -4.74 -6.81 4.41
CA ILE A 58 -4.33 -6.29 3.10
C ILE A 58 -4.95 -4.91 2.82
N GLU A 59 -6.24 -4.72 3.11
CA GLU A 59 -6.92 -3.42 2.99
C GLU A 59 -6.26 -2.35 3.87
N SER A 60 -5.95 -2.68 5.13
CA SER A 60 -5.28 -1.74 6.06
C SER A 60 -3.87 -1.33 5.59
N HIS A 61 -3.16 -2.25 4.92
CA HIS A 61 -1.86 -1.98 4.32
C HIS A 61 -1.99 -1.08 3.09
N ASP A 62 -3.03 -1.28 2.27
CA ASP A 62 -3.30 -0.44 1.11
C ASP A 62 -3.58 1.01 1.52
N GLU A 63 -4.42 1.19 2.54
CA GLU A 63 -4.72 2.49 3.14
C GLU A 63 -3.45 3.13 3.70
N PHE A 64 -2.68 2.40 4.50
CA PHE A 64 -1.44 2.91 5.09
C PHE A 64 -0.43 3.39 4.03
N PHE A 65 -0.16 2.60 2.99
CA PHE A 65 0.79 2.99 1.95
C PHE A 65 0.27 4.15 1.10
N THR A 66 -1.03 4.19 0.83
CA THR A 66 -1.67 5.30 0.10
C THR A 66 -1.57 6.61 0.87
N GLU A 67 -1.91 6.60 2.17
CA GLU A 67 -1.80 7.78 3.02
C GLU A 67 -0.34 8.20 3.22
N LEU A 68 0.59 7.25 3.33
CA LEU A 68 2.02 7.54 3.42
C LEU A 68 2.52 8.24 2.14
N ALA A 69 2.16 7.73 0.96
CA ALA A 69 2.51 8.34 -0.33
C ALA A 69 1.95 9.78 -0.46
N LYS A 70 0.69 9.99 -0.04
CA LYS A 70 0.06 11.32 0.00
C LYS A 70 0.80 12.26 0.95
N ALA A 71 1.08 11.82 2.17
CA ALA A 71 1.78 12.62 3.18
C ALA A 71 3.18 13.04 2.72
N ALA A 72 3.87 12.16 1.99
CA ALA A 72 5.18 12.45 1.38
C ALA A 72 5.07 13.22 0.05
N GLN A 73 3.86 13.59 -0.40
CA GLN A 73 3.59 14.28 -1.67
C GLN A 73 4.26 13.57 -2.86
N MET A 74 4.33 12.24 -2.79
CA MET A 74 4.90 11.45 -3.87
C MET A 74 3.93 11.34 -5.02
N GLN A 75 4.47 11.38 -6.23
CA GLN A 75 3.73 11.12 -7.45
C GLN A 75 4.13 9.74 -7.99
N PRO A 76 3.17 8.98 -8.55
CA PRO A 76 3.50 7.75 -9.23
C PRO A 76 4.46 8.05 -10.40
N PRO A 77 5.26 7.06 -10.83
CA PRO A 77 6.10 7.20 -12.01
C PRO A 77 5.28 7.64 -13.23
N PRO A 78 5.86 8.40 -14.18
CA PRO A 78 5.17 8.75 -15.42
C PRO A 78 4.61 7.51 -16.13
N GLY A 79 3.34 7.54 -16.51
CA GLY A 79 2.65 6.41 -17.15
C GLY A 79 2.25 5.27 -16.20
N HIS A 80 2.42 5.43 -14.89
CA HIS A 80 1.94 4.48 -13.90
C HIS A 80 0.64 4.97 -13.26
N GLU A 81 -0.45 4.30 -13.57
CA GLU A 81 -1.71 4.42 -12.82
C GLU A 81 -1.76 3.29 -11.79
N PRO A 82 -1.84 3.58 -10.48
CA PRO A 82 -1.94 2.54 -9.46
C PRO A 82 -3.14 1.63 -9.74
N ARG A 83 -2.94 0.31 -9.64
CA ARG A 83 -4.00 -0.69 -9.87
C ARG A 83 -5.22 -0.37 -9.00
N PRO A 84 -6.47 -0.45 -9.48
CA PRO A 84 -7.62 -0.24 -8.60
C PRO A 84 -7.62 -1.25 -7.44
N PHE A 85 -8.15 -0.85 -6.28
CA PHE A 85 -8.29 -1.80 -5.18
C PHE A 85 -9.29 -2.91 -5.57
N PRO A 86 -8.98 -4.20 -5.34
CA PRO A 86 -9.86 -5.29 -5.75
C PRO A 86 -11.14 -5.27 -4.95
N VAL A 87 -12.30 -5.27 -5.61
CA VAL A 87 -13.59 -5.24 -4.91
C VAL A 87 -13.70 -6.46 -3.99
N PRO A 88 -13.90 -6.29 -2.68
CA PRO A 88 -14.06 -7.42 -1.78
C PRO A 88 -15.31 -8.23 -2.15
N VAL A 89 -15.12 -9.52 -2.43
CA VAL A 89 -16.22 -10.51 -2.53
C VAL A 89 -16.99 -10.63 -1.20
N LEU A 90 -16.44 -10.08 -0.10
CA LEU A 90 -16.87 -10.27 1.29
C LEU A 90 -17.98 -9.32 1.79
N HIS A 91 -18.60 -8.49 0.94
CA HIS A 91 -19.71 -7.62 1.36
C HIS A 91 -20.99 -8.36 1.81
N MET A 92 -21.00 -9.70 1.93
CA MET A 92 -22.18 -10.42 2.41
C MET A 92 -22.40 -10.42 3.92
N ASN A 93 -21.41 -10.11 4.77
CA ASN A 93 -21.61 -10.22 6.24
C ASN A 93 -20.88 -9.14 7.05
N ARG A 94 -21.17 -7.85 6.81
CA ARG A 94 -21.02 -6.84 7.88
C ARG A 94 -22.30 -6.84 8.74
N LYS A 95 -22.48 -7.87 9.56
CA LYS A 95 -23.34 -7.78 10.75
C LYS A 95 -22.58 -8.35 11.94
N GLN A 96 -22.39 -7.44 12.91
CA GLN A 96 -22.16 -7.69 14.33
C GLN A 96 -20.77 -8.18 14.74
N ALA A 97 -19.96 -7.23 15.19
CA ALA A 97 -19.21 -7.34 16.44
C ALA A 97 -19.32 -5.99 17.15
#